data_AF-A0A0Q5HW85-F1
#
_entry.id   AF-A0A0Q5HW85-F1
#
_cell.length_a   1.000
_cell.length_b   1.000
_cell.length_c   1.000
_cell.angle_alpha   90.00
_cell.angle_beta   90.00
_cell.angle_gamma   90.00
#
_symmetry.space_group_name_H-M   'P 1'
#
loop_
_entity.id
_entity.type
_entity.pdbx_description
1 polymer ?
#
loop_
_entity_poly.entity_id
_entity_poly.type
_entity_poly.pdbx_seq_one_letter_code
_entity_poly.pdbx_strand_id
1 'polypeptide(L)'
;MNHLTPAIMRLDPQQRLRLKAVMAEAFQSPEALQRYLAEKCMIHLGAISSPDAGTKANIAALIEAAENNQPMLDRLLDGLQLHPRASLKSIAAQVATERKAALMLQGLPVNAPLNALFLAQRVCFIGRDGLRDALHEMETRHSGIVVLVVSGNSACGKSYTYQLLRTLDQLKPDNIVAKIDFKDFVSGALAKRYQDIVEAINLRMEVPRARLPKGLTTEPKWFANCIQKFDLVAKNNQQLLWLVFDHVSTPGMLDSAMSEALARVLTYACDRSQNLRIVLIDMKPTDLLLLQEPHIRLRLGQDTAVLPGRDDIKAFLQKLGAQSGQQLAPTALDEAADKILADIAKVMPQKDAPYAYSTLTWLHAHELHLI
;
A
#
# COMPACT_ATOMS: atom_id res chain seq x y z
N MET A 1 14.71 2.90 -32.24
CA MET A 1 15.57 2.70 -31.06
C MET A 1 15.57 3.98 -30.24
N ASN A 2 14.70 4.07 -29.24
CA ASN A 2 14.76 5.10 -28.20
C ASN A 2 14.78 4.36 -26.86
N HIS A 3 15.94 4.32 -26.22
CA HIS A 3 16.12 3.71 -24.90
C HIS A 3 15.54 4.63 -23.82
N LEU A 4 14.24 4.52 -23.56
CA LEU A 4 13.60 5.13 -22.39
C LEU A 4 13.42 4.06 -21.32
N THR A 5 14.50 3.63 -20.63
CA THR A 5 14.37 2.52 -19.66
C THR A 5 15.30 2.52 -18.42
N PRO A 6 16.09 3.57 -18.13
CA PRO A 6 16.53 3.78 -16.73
C PRO A 6 16.39 5.22 -16.21
N ALA A 7 16.04 6.19 -17.06
CA ALA A 7 16.05 7.61 -16.69
C ALA A 7 14.88 8.03 -15.78
N ILE A 8 13.79 7.27 -15.77
CA ILE A 8 12.53 7.64 -15.09
C ILE A 8 12.56 7.38 -13.57
N MET A 9 13.45 6.50 -13.10
CA MET A 9 13.56 6.13 -11.66
C MET A 9 14.68 6.86 -10.93
N ARG A 10 15.52 7.60 -11.66
CA ARG A 10 16.64 8.32 -11.07
C ARG A 10 16.14 9.64 -10.52
N LEU A 11 16.68 10.02 -9.37
CA LEU A 11 16.53 11.39 -8.91
C LEU A 11 17.15 12.30 -9.97
N ASP A 12 16.55 13.46 -10.19
CA ASP A 12 17.23 14.44 -11.03
C ASP A 12 18.61 14.78 -10.40
N PRO A 13 19.60 15.20 -11.19
CA PRO A 13 20.94 15.45 -10.67
C PRO A 13 21.00 16.43 -9.50
N GLN A 14 20.09 17.41 -9.45
CA GLN A 14 20.01 18.37 -8.35
C GLN A 14 19.40 17.75 -7.10
N GLN A 15 18.33 16.97 -7.22
CA GLN A 15 17.75 16.19 -6.13
C GLN A 15 18.77 15.23 -5.52
N ARG A 16 19.48 14.49 -6.38
CA ARG A 16 20.53 13.56 -5.96
C ARG A 16 21.63 14.26 -5.17
N LEU A 17 22.06 15.44 -5.64
CA LEU A 17 23.11 16.23 -4.98
C LEU A 17 22.64 16.79 -3.64
N ARG A 18 21.41 17.35 -3.58
CA ARG A 18 20.82 17.89 -2.35
C ARG A 18 20.60 16.80 -1.30
N LEU A 19 20.05 15.66 -1.70
CA LEU A 19 19.82 14.52 -0.80
C LEU A 19 21.15 14.00 -0.24
N LYS A 20 22.17 13.82 -1.10
CA LYS A 20 23.54 13.45 -0.67
C LYS A 20 24.10 14.44 0.35
N ALA A 21 24.01 15.74 0.09
CA ALA A 21 24.55 16.77 0.97
C ALA A 21 23.88 16.76 2.35
N VAL A 22 22.54 16.78 2.38
CA VAL A 22 21.78 16.82 3.63
C VAL A 22 21.96 15.54 4.45
N MET A 23 22.03 14.38 3.79
CA MET A 23 22.35 13.11 4.48
C MET A 23 23.78 13.12 5.04
N ALA A 24 24.76 13.61 4.28
CA ALA A 24 26.15 13.67 4.75
C ALA A 24 26.33 14.63 5.94
N GLU A 25 25.51 15.68 6.02
CA GLU A 25 25.49 16.55 7.19
C GLU A 25 24.80 15.91 8.41
N ALA A 26 23.78 15.07 8.18
CA ALA A 26 23.00 14.45 9.25
C ALA A 26 23.69 13.22 9.85
N PHE A 27 24.43 12.47 9.03
CA PHE A 27 25.13 11.27 9.46
C PHE A 27 26.65 11.49 9.39
N GLN A 28 27.27 11.68 10.56
CA GLN A 28 28.71 11.91 10.66
C GLN A 28 29.53 10.62 10.74
N SER A 29 28.91 9.48 11.04
CA SER A 29 29.58 8.17 11.11
C SER A 29 28.81 7.09 10.31
N PRO A 30 29.52 6.08 9.76
CA PRO A 30 28.90 4.96 9.07
C PRO A 30 27.94 4.16 9.96
N GLU A 31 28.27 4.01 11.24
CA GLU A 31 27.49 3.26 12.22
C GLU A 31 26.17 3.96 12.54
N ALA A 32 26.20 5.29 12.65
CA ALA A 32 24.99 6.10 12.88
C ALA A 32 24.04 5.99 11.68
N LEU A 33 24.58 6.05 10.46
CA LEU A 33 23.81 5.83 9.23
C LEU A 33 23.23 4.41 9.20
N GLN A 34 24.05 3.38 9.42
CA GLN A 34 23.63 1.99 9.38
C GLN A 34 22.52 1.69 10.39
N ARG A 35 22.68 2.14 11.64
CA ARG A 35 21.67 1.97 12.69
C ARG A 35 20.36 2.64 12.30
N TYR A 36 20.43 3.87 11.82
CA TYR A 36 19.25 4.61 11.41
C TYR A 36 18.53 3.92 10.24
N LEU A 37 19.27 3.49 9.21
CA LEU A 37 18.71 2.80 8.05
C LEU A 37 18.04 1.47 8.43
N ALA A 38 18.63 0.71 9.36
CA ALA A 38 18.04 -0.54 9.83
C ALA A 38 16.75 -0.29 10.62
N GLU A 39 16.76 0.67 11.55
CA GLU A 39 15.64 0.93 12.47
C GLU A 39 14.49 1.71 11.83
N LYS A 40 14.79 2.67 10.96
CA LYS A 40 13.81 3.63 10.44
C LYS A 40 13.46 3.42 8.98
N CYS A 41 14.37 2.86 8.20
CA CYS A 41 14.15 2.60 6.77
C CYS A 41 13.99 1.10 6.46
N MET A 42 14.29 0.20 7.40
CA MET A 42 14.37 -1.25 7.16
C MET A 42 15.32 -1.60 5.98
N ILE A 43 16.47 -0.92 5.93
CA ILE A 43 17.51 -1.10 4.90
C ILE A 43 18.80 -1.57 5.57
N HIS A 44 19.35 -2.69 5.11
CA HIS A 44 20.63 -3.23 5.57
C HIS A 44 21.79 -2.71 4.71
N LEU A 45 22.53 -1.72 5.22
CA LEU A 45 23.63 -1.07 4.48
C LEU A 45 24.72 -2.05 4.02
N GLY A 46 25.01 -3.10 4.81
CA GLY A 46 26.01 -4.11 4.45
C GLY A 46 25.67 -4.96 3.23
N ALA A 47 24.42 -4.93 2.74
CA ALA A 47 24.04 -5.55 1.47
C ALA A 47 24.26 -4.63 0.25
N ILE A 48 24.63 -3.37 0.48
CA ILE A 48 24.68 -2.30 -0.53
C ILE A 48 26.10 -1.74 -0.67
N SER A 49 26.82 -1.59 0.44
CA SER A 49 28.17 -1.05 0.46
C SER A 49 29.07 -1.78 1.45
N SER A 50 30.38 -1.68 1.22
CA SER A 50 31.38 -2.26 2.12
C SER A 50 31.29 -1.63 3.52
N PRO A 51 31.42 -2.40 4.62
CA PRO A 51 31.49 -1.88 5.98
C PRO A 51 32.59 -0.82 6.16
N ASP A 52 33.68 -0.94 5.40
CA ASP A 52 34.85 -0.05 5.49
C ASP A 52 34.71 1.22 4.65
N ALA A 53 33.63 1.36 3.88
CA ALA A 53 33.40 2.57 3.10
C ALA A 53 33.00 3.72 4.02
N GLY A 54 33.62 4.89 3.82
CA GLY A 54 33.29 6.10 4.58
C GLY A 54 31.84 6.55 4.36
N THR A 55 31.28 7.33 5.30
CA THR A 55 29.85 7.72 5.31
C THR A 55 29.36 8.32 3.99
N LYS A 56 30.16 9.17 3.35
CA LYS A 56 29.81 9.78 2.05
C LYS A 56 29.71 8.73 0.93
N ALA A 57 30.60 7.73 0.91
CA ALA A 57 30.56 6.65 -0.07
C ALA A 57 29.36 5.73 0.18
N ASN A 58 29.06 5.42 1.44
CA ASN A 58 27.86 4.67 1.83
C ASN A 58 26.56 5.37 1.42
N ILE A 59 26.46 6.69 1.63
CA ILE A 59 25.30 7.48 1.17
C ILE A 59 25.18 7.45 -0.34
N ALA A 60 26.28 7.58 -1.07
CA ALA A 60 26.27 7.55 -2.52
C ALA A 60 25.80 6.19 -3.07
N ALA A 61 26.34 5.09 -2.53
CA ALA A 61 25.94 3.73 -2.88
C ALA A 61 24.49 3.44 -2.50
N LEU A 62 24.04 3.91 -1.34
CA LEU A 62 22.65 3.79 -0.90
C LEU A 62 21.68 4.46 -1.86
N ILE A 63 21.97 5.71 -2.25
CA ILE A 63 21.10 6.47 -3.16
C ILE A 63 21.09 5.80 -4.53
N GLU A 64 22.24 5.32 -5.02
CA GLU A 64 22.30 4.60 -6.30
C GLU A 64 21.52 3.28 -6.26
N ALA A 65 21.67 2.49 -5.21
CA ALA A 65 20.91 1.26 -5.02
C ALA A 65 19.39 1.54 -4.90
N ALA A 66 19.01 2.62 -4.22
CA ALA A 66 17.64 3.08 -4.12
C ALA A 66 17.08 3.55 -5.47
N GLU A 67 17.82 4.33 -6.26
CA GLU A 67 17.44 4.73 -7.62
C GLU A 67 17.23 3.54 -8.56
N ASN A 68 17.90 2.41 -8.29
CA ASN A 68 17.75 1.16 -9.04
C ASN A 68 16.70 0.20 -8.42
N ASN A 69 16.17 0.51 -7.22
CA ASN A 69 15.21 -0.32 -6.48
C ASN A 69 14.13 0.56 -5.84
N GLN A 70 13.00 0.66 -6.53
CA GLN A 70 11.92 1.57 -6.18
C GLN A 70 11.37 1.38 -4.74
N PRO A 71 11.02 0.15 -4.29
CA PRO A 71 10.65 -0.08 -2.89
C PRO A 71 11.68 0.40 -1.87
N MET A 72 12.97 0.31 -2.20
CA MET A 72 14.06 0.77 -1.34
C MET A 72 14.15 2.29 -1.30
N LEU A 73 13.94 2.98 -2.43
CA LEU A 73 13.86 4.43 -2.46
C LEU A 73 12.68 4.97 -1.66
N ASP A 74 11.51 4.34 -1.76
CA ASP A 74 10.34 4.76 -0.97
C ASP A 74 10.60 4.58 0.52
N ARG A 75 11.15 3.44 0.95
CA ARG A 75 11.55 3.21 2.34
C ARG A 75 12.60 4.21 2.83
N LEU A 76 13.56 4.55 1.97
CA LEU A 76 14.55 5.57 2.28
C LEU A 76 13.87 6.92 2.51
N LEU A 77 13.07 7.41 1.57
CA LEU A 77 12.40 8.71 1.69
C LEU A 77 11.43 8.75 2.88
N ASP A 78 10.64 7.70 3.10
CA ASP A 78 9.72 7.57 4.24
C ASP A 78 10.49 7.61 5.56
N GLY A 79 11.56 6.82 5.69
CA GLY A 79 12.39 6.82 6.89
C GLY A 79 13.06 8.16 7.14
N LEU A 80 13.58 8.81 6.09
CA LEU A 80 14.21 10.14 6.18
C LEU A 80 13.22 11.24 6.63
N GLN A 81 11.92 11.13 6.28
CA GLN A 81 10.90 12.06 6.79
C GLN A 81 10.68 11.96 8.31
N LEU A 82 11.04 10.83 8.91
CA LEU A 82 10.98 10.60 10.36
C LEU A 82 12.22 11.11 11.10
N HIS A 83 13.21 11.67 10.39
CA HIS A 83 14.44 12.18 11.00
C HIS A 83 14.15 13.48 11.79
N PRO A 84 14.72 13.67 13.00
CA PRO A 84 14.48 14.88 13.81
C PRO A 84 15.03 16.16 13.17
N ARG A 85 15.97 16.05 12.23
CA ARG A 85 16.55 17.19 11.51
C ARG A 85 15.60 17.69 10.42
N ALA A 86 15.10 18.92 10.57
CA ALA A 86 14.14 19.53 9.66
C ALA A 86 14.60 19.60 8.20
N SER A 87 15.89 19.83 7.94
CA SER A 87 16.44 19.87 6.58
C SER A 87 16.30 18.52 5.86
N LEU A 88 16.44 17.43 6.61
CA LEU A 88 16.37 16.07 6.08
C LEU A 88 14.92 15.64 5.81
N LYS A 89 14.01 16.00 6.73
CA LYS A 89 12.57 15.85 6.51
C LYS A 89 12.09 16.62 5.29
N SER A 90 12.52 17.88 5.17
CA SER A 90 12.12 18.78 4.07
C SER A 90 12.59 18.25 2.71
N ILE A 91 13.86 17.87 2.57
CA ILE A 91 14.36 17.38 1.28
C ILE A 91 13.73 16.04 0.91
N ALA A 92 13.48 15.14 1.86
CA ALA A 92 12.83 13.87 1.59
C ALA A 92 11.37 14.07 1.13
N ALA A 93 10.63 14.97 1.77
CA ALA A 93 9.27 15.32 1.37
C ALA A 93 9.23 16.03 0.00
N GLN A 94 10.17 16.93 -0.28
CA GLN A 94 10.31 17.61 -1.56
C GLN A 94 10.60 16.61 -2.68
N VAL A 95 11.60 15.75 -2.51
CA VAL A 95 11.97 14.72 -3.49
C VAL A 95 10.79 13.77 -3.75
N ALA A 96 10.07 13.34 -2.71
CA ALA A 96 8.88 12.51 -2.87
C ALA A 96 7.77 13.23 -3.66
N THR A 97 7.54 14.52 -3.39
CA THR A 97 6.53 15.34 -4.05
C THR A 97 6.86 15.62 -5.51
N GLU A 98 8.09 16.02 -5.81
CA GLU A 98 8.55 16.31 -7.17
C GLU A 98 8.56 15.05 -8.03
N ARG A 99 8.97 13.92 -7.46
CA ARG A 99 8.90 12.61 -8.14
C ARG A 99 7.46 12.23 -8.45
N LYS A 100 6.54 12.44 -7.50
CA LYS A 100 5.09 12.25 -7.73
C LYS A 100 4.58 13.14 -8.87
N ALA A 101 4.99 14.41 -8.92
CA ALA A 101 4.62 15.32 -10.01
C ALA A 101 5.19 14.88 -11.37
N ALA A 102 6.44 14.41 -11.41
CA ALA A 102 7.07 13.88 -12.62
C ALA A 102 6.35 12.63 -13.14
N LEU A 103 5.90 11.75 -12.26
CA LEU A 103 5.08 10.58 -12.62
C LEU A 103 3.70 10.97 -13.15
N MET A 104 3.10 12.05 -12.63
CA MET A 104 1.80 12.57 -13.09
C MET A 104 1.86 13.24 -14.46
N LEU A 105 2.97 13.88 -14.83
CA LEU A 105 3.14 14.62 -16.08
C LEU A 105 3.31 13.72 -17.33
N GLN A 106 3.55 12.42 -17.17
CA GLN A 106 3.83 11.49 -18.28
C GLN A 106 2.57 10.93 -18.99
N GLY A 107 1.43 11.63 -18.91
CA GLY A 107 0.36 11.47 -19.92
C GLY A 107 -0.41 10.14 -19.91
N LEU A 108 -0.46 9.42 -18.80
CA LEU A 108 -1.36 8.26 -18.67
C LEU A 108 -2.76 8.73 -18.28
N PRO A 109 -3.83 8.18 -18.89
CA PRO A 109 -5.18 8.71 -18.75
C PRO A 109 -5.60 8.76 -17.28
N VAL A 110 -5.83 9.98 -16.82
CA VAL A 110 -6.12 10.39 -15.43
C VAL A 110 -7.53 9.98 -14.97
N ASN A 111 -8.26 9.20 -15.78
CA ASN A 111 -9.66 8.89 -15.50
C ASN A 111 -9.85 7.85 -14.38
N ALA A 112 -8.77 7.29 -13.82
CA ALA A 112 -8.76 6.84 -12.44
C ALA A 112 -7.31 6.81 -11.91
N PRO A 113 -7.03 7.37 -10.71
CA PRO A 113 -5.73 7.22 -10.06
C PRO A 113 -5.36 5.73 -9.82
N LEU A 114 -6.35 4.84 -9.84
CA LEU A 114 -6.24 3.38 -9.85
C LEU A 114 -5.88 2.74 -11.21
N ASN A 115 -5.57 3.54 -12.25
CA ASN A 115 -5.11 3.05 -13.55
C ASN A 115 -3.75 3.63 -14.02
N ALA A 116 -3.33 4.81 -13.55
CA ALA A 116 -2.20 5.54 -14.13
C ALA A 116 -0.81 5.21 -13.53
N LEU A 117 -0.68 4.81 -12.26
CA LEU A 117 0.65 4.55 -11.66
C LEU A 117 1.17 3.12 -11.74
N PHE A 118 0.38 2.21 -12.29
CA PHE A 118 0.72 0.78 -12.38
C PHE A 118 1.87 0.51 -13.36
N LEU A 119 2.06 1.43 -14.32
CA LEU A 119 3.17 1.38 -15.27
C LEU A 119 4.50 1.82 -14.64
N ALA A 120 4.47 2.75 -13.67
CA ALA A 120 5.68 3.25 -13.02
C ALA A 120 6.26 2.30 -11.95
N GLN A 121 5.43 1.48 -11.30
CA GLN A 121 5.86 0.59 -10.20
C GLN A 121 6.07 -0.88 -10.61
N ARG A 122 5.93 -1.23 -11.90
CA ARG A 122 6.04 -2.61 -12.42
C ARG A 122 5.07 -3.63 -11.79
N VAL A 123 3.91 -3.17 -11.31
CA VAL A 123 2.89 -4.04 -10.72
C VAL A 123 1.61 -3.96 -11.53
N CYS A 124 1.28 -5.05 -12.23
CA CYS A 124 0.05 -5.19 -13.01
C CYS A 124 -1.03 -5.89 -12.19
N PHE A 125 -2.21 -5.27 -12.10
CA PHE A 125 -3.40 -5.86 -11.49
C PHE A 125 -4.36 -6.30 -12.58
N ILE A 126 -4.59 -7.60 -12.67
CA ILE A 126 -5.34 -8.24 -13.76
C ILE A 126 -6.63 -8.80 -13.17
N GLY A 127 -7.77 -8.62 -13.85
CA GLY A 127 -9.04 -9.23 -13.45
C GLY A 127 -9.60 -8.74 -12.10
N ARG A 128 -9.37 -7.47 -11.74
CA ARG A 128 -9.85 -6.87 -10.46
C ARG A 128 -10.64 -5.58 -10.66
N ASP A 129 -11.43 -5.53 -11.72
CA ASP A 129 -12.24 -4.34 -12.04
C ASP A 129 -13.32 -4.08 -10.99
N GLY A 130 -14.00 -5.12 -10.51
CA GLY A 130 -14.98 -4.97 -9.42
C GLY A 130 -14.38 -4.40 -8.13
N LEU A 131 -13.15 -4.80 -7.78
CA LEU A 131 -12.44 -4.20 -6.64
C LEU A 131 -12.17 -2.71 -6.88
N ARG A 132 -11.70 -2.34 -8.09
CA ARG A 132 -11.42 -0.94 -8.43
C ARG A 132 -12.67 -0.10 -8.38
N ASP A 133 -13.77 -0.60 -8.91
CA ASP A 133 -15.05 0.08 -8.91
C ASP A 133 -15.57 0.29 -7.49
N ALA A 134 -15.49 -0.75 -6.64
CA ALA A 134 -15.86 -0.65 -5.23
C ALA A 134 -14.98 0.37 -4.48
N LEU A 135 -13.66 0.33 -4.68
CA LEU A 135 -12.74 1.30 -4.08
C LEU A 135 -13.02 2.72 -4.57
N HIS A 136 -13.29 2.90 -5.87
CA HIS A 136 -13.62 4.20 -6.44
C HIS A 136 -14.95 4.74 -5.91
N GLU A 137 -15.97 3.89 -5.79
CA GLU A 137 -17.24 4.28 -5.17
C GLU A 137 -16.99 4.77 -3.74
N MET A 138 -16.21 4.02 -2.96
CA MET A 138 -15.86 4.37 -1.58
C MET A 138 -15.08 5.68 -1.44
N GLU A 139 -14.35 6.15 -2.46
CA GLU A 139 -13.68 7.47 -2.41
C GLU A 139 -14.66 8.63 -2.28
N THR A 140 -15.90 8.45 -2.73
CA THR A 140 -16.93 9.49 -2.64
C THR A 140 -17.50 9.54 -1.22
N ARG A 141 -17.64 10.75 -0.64
CA ARG A 141 -18.16 10.93 0.74
C ARG A 141 -19.62 10.49 0.91
N HIS A 142 -20.34 10.36 -0.20
CA HIS A 142 -21.75 9.96 -0.27
C HIS A 142 -21.94 8.54 -0.82
N SER A 143 -20.88 7.73 -0.83
CA SER A 143 -20.92 6.36 -1.34
C SER A 143 -21.98 5.50 -0.63
N GLY A 144 -22.55 4.55 -1.37
CA GLY A 144 -23.34 3.49 -0.76
C GLY A 144 -22.45 2.62 0.10
N ILE A 145 -21.28 2.25 -0.44
CA ILE A 145 -20.29 1.39 0.23
C ILE A 145 -19.40 2.17 1.21
N VAL A 146 -19.33 1.72 2.47
CA VAL A 146 -18.42 2.24 3.52
C VAL A 146 -17.50 1.17 4.05
N VAL A 147 -17.97 -0.07 4.09
CA VAL A 147 -17.20 -1.25 4.48
C VAL A 147 -17.02 -2.12 3.24
N LEU A 148 -15.80 -2.55 2.96
CA LEU A 148 -15.50 -3.50 1.89
C LEU A 148 -14.85 -4.75 2.47
N VAL A 149 -15.42 -5.90 2.18
CA VAL A 149 -14.79 -7.19 2.49
C VAL A 149 -14.12 -7.72 1.23
N VAL A 150 -12.82 -8.02 1.34
CA VAL A 150 -12.05 -8.70 0.29
C VAL A 150 -11.73 -10.12 0.76
N SER A 151 -12.43 -11.07 0.16
CA SER A 151 -12.27 -12.51 0.43
C SER A 151 -11.61 -13.22 -0.74
N GLY A 152 -11.34 -14.51 -0.61
CA GLY A 152 -10.74 -15.33 -1.67
C GLY A 152 -9.76 -16.37 -1.13
N ASN A 153 -9.34 -17.27 -2.01
CA ASN A 153 -8.43 -18.37 -1.65
C ASN A 153 -7.04 -17.88 -1.24
N SER A 154 -6.18 -18.80 -0.77
CA SER A 154 -4.78 -18.47 -0.56
C SER A 154 -4.13 -18.04 -1.88
N ALA A 155 -3.21 -17.09 -1.82
CA ALA A 155 -2.43 -16.59 -2.97
C ALA A 155 -3.21 -15.95 -4.13
N CYS A 156 -4.51 -15.67 -4.03
CA CYS A 156 -5.25 -14.91 -5.06
C CYS A 156 -5.04 -13.38 -4.99
N GLY A 157 -4.02 -12.93 -4.25
CA GLY A 157 -3.63 -11.52 -4.26
C GLY A 157 -4.55 -10.60 -3.46
N LYS A 158 -5.19 -11.06 -2.38
CA LYS A 158 -6.06 -10.21 -1.54
C LYS A 158 -5.33 -9.01 -0.93
N SER A 159 -4.11 -9.24 -0.43
CA SER A 159 -3.27 -8.19 0.17
C SER A 159 -2.83 -7.11 -0.83
N TYR A 160 -3.06 -7.31 -2.14
CA TYR A 160 -2.88 -6.26 -3.14
C TYR A 160 -3.87 -5.11 -3.04
N THR A 161 -5.02 -5.34 -2.39
CA THR A 161 -5.98 -4.28 -2.07
C THR A 161 -5.31 -3.14 -1.31
N TYR A 162 -4.43 -3.47 -0.36
CA TYR A 162 -3.68 -2.46 0.37
C TYR A 162 -2.71 -1.69 -0.53
N GLN A 163 -2.09 -2.33 -1.53
CA GLN A 163 -1.20 -1.63 -2.45
C GLN A 163 -1.97 -0.59 -3.28
N LEU A 164 -3.18 -0.93 -3.76
CA LEU A 164 -4.06 0.04 -4.44
C LEU A 164 -4.38 1.25 -3.54
N LEU A 165 -4.76 1.00 -2.29
CA LEU A 165 -5.05 2.05 -1.32
C LEU A 165 -3.82 2.88 -0.97
N ARG A 166 -2.66 2.24 -0.79
CA ARG A 166 -1.39 2.95 -0.57
C ARG A 166 -1.05 3.87 -1.74
N THR A 167 -1.35 3.45 -2.98
CA THR A 167 -1.21 4.35 -4.13
C THR A 167 -2.16 5.54 -4.02
N LEU A 168 -3.40 5.34 -3.58
CA LEU A 168 -4.32 6.46 -3.34
C LEU A 168 -3.79 7.44 -2.28
N ASP A 169 -3.30 6.94 -1.15
CA ASP A 169 -2.61 7.71 -0.09
C ASP A 169 -1.50 8.58 -0.67
N GLN A 170 -0.65 7.98 -1.50
CA GLN A 170 0.47 8.66 -2.13
C GLN A 170 0.01 9.73 -3.13
N LEU A 171 -1.08 9.52 -3.87
CA LEU A 171 -1.53 10.41 -4.93
C LEU A 171 -2.45 11.52 -4.46
N LYS A 172 -3.25 11.25 -3.44
CA LYS A 172 -4.32 12.13 -3.00
C LYS A 172 -4.03 12.59 -1.56
N PRO A 173 -3.54 13.83 -1.37
CA PRO A 173 -3.14 14.31 -0.04
C PRO A 173 -4.31 14.44 0.96
N ASP A 174 -5.54 14.40 0.45
CA ASP A 174 -6.77 14.34 1.22
C ASP A 174 -7.15 12.90 1.66
N ASN A 175 -6.28 11.91 1.44
CA ASN A 175 -6.48 10.55 1.92
C ASN A 175 -5.39 10.19 2.95
N ILE A 176 -5.79 9.42 3.97
CA ILE A 176 -4.85 8.77 4.90
C ILE A 176 -5.18 7.29 4.93
N VAL A 177 -4.20 6.44 4.65
CA VAL A 177 -4.36 4.99 4.71
C VAL A 177 -3.53 4.39 5.86
N ALA A 178 -4.21 3.71 6.79
CA ALA A 178 -3.59 2.95 7.86
C ALA A 178 -3.87 1.45 7.68
N LYS A 179 -2.81 0.64 7.55
CA LYS A 179 -2.90 -0.82 7.55
C LYS A 179 -2.66 -1.37 8.94
N ILE A 180 -3.48 -2.34 9.32
CA ILE A 180 -3.38 -3.15 10.51
C ILE A 180 -3.34 -4.60 10.06
N ASP A 181 -2.21 -5.28 10.27
CA ASP A 181 -2.08 -6.70 9.94
C ASP A 181 -2.29 -7.55 11.20
N PHE A 182 -3.40 -8.29 11.25
CA PHE A 182 -3.78 -9.04 12.44
C PHE A 182 -2.82 -10.18 12.80
N LYS A 183 -1.97 -10.61 11.87
CA LYS A 183 -0.89 -11.56 12.17
C LYS A 183 0.15 -11.01 13.14
N ASP A 184 0.31 -9.69 13.22
CA ASP A 184 1.31 -9.05 14.06
C ASP A 184 0.91 -9.04 15.56
N PHE A 185 -0.35 -9.37 15.88
CA PHE A 185 -0.94 -9.16 17.22
C PHE A 185 -1.45 -10.44 17.91
N VAL A 186 -1.28 -11.62 17.32
CA VAL A 186 -1.93 -12.87 17.75
C VAL A 186 -1.48 -13.37 19.14
N SER A 187 -0.27 -13.01 19.59
CA SER A 187 0.33 -13.55 20.81
C SER A 187 0.19 -12.66 22.06
N GLY A 188 -0.57 -11.57 21.99
CA GLY A 188 -0.66 -10.57 23.07
C GLY A 188 -1.93 -10.64 23.93
N ALA A 189 -1.81 -10.19 25.19
CA ALA A 189 -2.97 -9.88 26.02
C ALA A 189 -3.90 -8.86 25.31
N LEU A 190 -5.22 -8.95 25.50
CA LEU A 190 -6.20 -8.12 24.78
C LEU A 190 -5.95 -6.62 24.92
N ALA A 191 -5.57 -6.16 26.13
CA ALA A 191 -5.19 -4.75 26.37
C ALA A 191 -4.06 -4.29 25.45
N LYS A 192 -3.04 -5.14 25.30
CA LYS A 192 -1.87 -4.90 24.46
C LYS A 192 -2.27 -4.93 22.98
N ARG A 193 -3.12 -5.88 22.56
CA ARG A 193 -3.65 -5.94 21.19
C ARG A 193 -4.36 -4.64 20.79
N TYR A 194 -5.30 -4.14 21.60
CA TYR A 194 -5.98 -2.88 21.28
C TYR A 194 -5.02 -1.67 21.27
N GLN A 195 -4.11 -1.59 22.25
CA GLN A 195 -3.11 -0.52 22.29
C GLN A 195 -2.22 -0.54 21.06
N ASP A 196 -1.66 -1.69 20.70
CA ASP A 196 -0.76 -1.84 19.56
C ASP A 196 -1.47 -1.47 18.23
N ILE A 197 -2.75 -1.85 18.07
CA ILE A 197 -3.57 -1.44 16.91
C ILE A 197 -3.79 0.08 16.90
N VAL A 198 -4.18 0.67 18.04
CA VAL A 198 -4.41 2.12 18.15
C VAL A 198 -3.11 2.88 17.88
N GLU A 199 -1.98 2.39 18.36
CA GLU A 199 -0.67 2.97 18.10
C GLU A 199 -0.28 2.87 16.62
N ALA A 200 -0.53 1.73 15.97
CA ALA A 200 -0.28 1.56 14.54
C ALA A 200 -1.06 2.58 13.69
N ILE A 201 -2.32 2.85 14.05
CA ILE A 201 -3.13 3.89 13.39
C ILE A 201 -2.59 5.29 13.74
N ASN A 202 -2.24 5.52 15.01
CA ASN A 202 -1.76 6.82 15.46
C ASN A 202 -0.43 7.22 14.82
N LEU A 203 0.43 6.26 14.45
CA LEU A 203 1.66 6.52 13.71
C LEU A 203 1.38 7.17 12.34
N ARG A 204 0.21 6.92 11.74
CA ARG A 204 -0.22 7.58 10.49
C ARG A 204 -0.97 8.88 10.73
N MET A 205 -1.76 8.95 11.80
CA MET A 205 -2.62 10.09 12.10
C MET A 205 -1.93 11.21 12.91
N GLU A 206 -0.76 10.91 13.49
CA GLU A 206 0.04 11.82 14.32
C GLU A 206 -0.75 12.50 15.45
N VAL A 207 -1.74 11.82 16.03
CA VAL A 207 -2.54 12.40 17.12
C VAL A 207 -1.73 12.35 18.43
N PRO A 208 -1.58 13.49 19.14
CA PRO A 208 -0.89 13.50 20.43
C PRO A 208 -1.57 12.52 21.40
N ARG A 209 -0.80 11.62 22.03
CA ARG A 209 -1.32 10.59 22.95
C ARG A 209 -2.23 11.17 24.05
N ALA A 210 -1.92 12.36 24.56
CA ALA A 210 -2.74 13.06 25.56
C ALA A 210 -4.17 13.42 25.10
N ARG A 211 -4.42 13.40 23.78
CA ARG A 211 -5.74 13.67 23.17
C ARG A 211 -6.52 12.39 22.85
N LEU A 212 -5.95 11.21 23.07
CA LEU A 212 -6.66 9.95 22.93
C LEU A 212 -7.61 9.74 24.13
N PRO A 213 -8.75 9.07 23.93
CA PRO A 213 -9.69 8.76 25.00
C PRO A 213 -9.02 8.07 26.20
N LYS A 214 -9.38 8.52 27.41
CA LYS A 214 -9.03 7.84 28.66
C LYS A 214 -10.02 6.71 28.91
N GLY A 215 -9.56 5.58 29.43
CA GLY A 215 -10.40 4.43 29.76
C GLY A 215 -9.59 3.16 29.94
N LEU A 216 -10.28 2.07 30.27
CA LEU A 216 -9.67 0.74 30.35
C LEU A 216 -9.35 0.25 28.94
N THR A 217 -8.08 -0.01 28.67
CA THR A 217 -7.62 -0.39 27.33
C THR A 217 -8.03 -1.79 26.91
N THR A 218 -8.65 -2.57 27.80
CA THR A 218 -9.29 -3.87 27.51
C THR A 218 -10.73 -3.74 27.01
N GLU A 219 -11.36 -2.58 27.12
CA GLU A 219 -12.76 -2.41 26.76
C GLU A 219 -12.96 -2.19 25.25
N PRO A 220 -13.87 -2.94 24.59
CA PRO A 220 -14.27 -2.69 23.20
C PRO A 220 -14.68 -1.23 22.93
N LYS A 221 -15.33 -0.59 23.91
CA LYS A 221 -15.75 0.81 23.81
C LYS A 221 -14.57 1.78 23.78
N TRP A 222 -13.49 1.51 24.53
CA TRP A 222 -12.29 2.35 24.50
C TRP A 222 -11.66 2.33 23.10
N PHE A 223 -11.49 1.15 22.52
CA PHE A 223 -10.98 0.99 21.16
C PHE A 223 -11.83 1.76 20.13
N ALA A 224 -13.15 1.58 20.16
CA ALA A 224 -14.06 2.27 19.25
C ALA A 224 -13.97 3.81 19.41
N ASN A 225 -13.89 4.31 20.64
CA ASN A 225 -13.73 5.74 20.89
C ASN A 225 -12.41 6.30 20.34
N CYS A 226 -11.32 5.52 20.37
CA CYS A 226 -10.05 5.92 19.75
C CYS A 226 -10.21 6.08 18.23
N ILE A 227 -10.90 5.14 17.56
CA ILE A 227 -11.17 5.23 16.12
C ILE A 227 -12.04 6.46 15.79
N GLN A 228 -13.08 6.73 16.58
CA GLN A 228 -13.91 7.94 16.43
C GLN A 228 -13.08 9.22 16.55
N LYS A 229 -12.07 9.22 17.44
CA LYS A 229 -11.16 10.36 17.59
C LYS A 229 -10.29 10.55 16.34
N PHE A 230 -9.80 9.48 15.74
CA PHE A 230 -9.05 9.55 14.48
C PHE A 230 -9.91 10.06 13.33
N ASP A 231 -11.13 9.55 13.18
CA ASP A 231 -12.08 10.04 12.17
C ASP A 231 -12.40 11.54 12.35
N LEU A 232 -12.59 12.00 13.59
CA LEU A 232 -12.80 13.43 13.86
C LEU A 232 -11.60 14.29 13.45
N VAL A 233 -10.37 13.80 13.66
CA VAL A 233 -9.16 14.50 13.21
C VAL A 233 -9.10 14.54 11.68
N ALA A 234 -9.34 13.41 11.01
CA ALA A 234 -9.42 13.35 9.56
C ALA A 234 -10.46 14.33 9.01
N LYS A 235 -11.67 14.33 9.59
CA LYS A 235 -12.76 15.27 9.25
C LYS A 235 -12.31 16.73 9.37
N ASN A 236 -11.67 17.10 10.47
CA ASN A 236 -11.23 18.48 10.70
C ASN A 236 -10.16 18.92 9.71
N ASN A 237 -9.33 17.99 9.23
CA ASN A 237 -8.33 18.21 8.19
C ASN A 237 -8.91 18.05 6.77
N GLN A 238 -10.22 17.82 6.63
CA GLN A 238 -10.90 17.52 5.37
C GLN A 238 -10.33 16.28 4.64
N GLN A 239 -9.84 15.30 5.38
CA GLN A 239 -9.26 14.06 4.86
C GLN A 239 -10.23 12.88 4.97
N LEU A 240 -10.08 11.90 4.08
CA LEU A 240 -10.71 10.59 4.09
C LEU A 240 -9.75 9.57 4.74
N LEU A 241 -10.17 8.97 5.85
CA LEU A 241 -9.43 7.95 6.59
C LEU A 241 -9.83 6.55 6.12
N TRP A 242 -8.86 5.79 5.64
CA TRP A 242 -9.00 4.39 5.29
C TRP A 242 -8.32 3.51 6.33
N LEU A 243 -9.09 2.64 6.97
CA LEU A 243 -8.57 1.60 7.85
C LEU A 243 -8.62 0.26 7.13
N VAL A 244 -7.46 -0.36 6.96
CA VAL A 244 -7.31 -1.66 6.29
C VAL A 244 -6.94 -2.69 7.33
N PHE A 245 -7.87 -3.57 7.68
CA PHE A 245 -7.63 -4.70 8.56
C PHE A 245 -7.31 -5.93 7.69
N ASP A 246 -6.06 -6.37 7.72
CA ASP A 246 -5.57 -7.53 6.96
C ASP A 246 -5.51 -8.78 7.84
N HIS A 247 -5.68 -9.95 7.22
CA HIS A 247 -5.72 -11.24 7.90
C HIS A 247 -6.76 -11.32 9.04
N VAL A 248 -7.96 -10.78 8.80
CA VAL A 248 -9.01 -10.65 9.83
C VAL A 248 -9.33 -11.99 10.49
N SER A 249 -9.39 -13.08 9.72
CA SER A 249 -9.69 -14.43 10.22
C SER A 249 -8.47 -15.20 10.73
N THR A 250 -7.40 -14.50 11.14
CA THR A 250 -6.25 -15.13 11.80
C THR A 250 -6.71 -15.81 13.10
N PRO A 251 -6.34 -17.09 13.32
CA PRO A 251 -6.75 -17.81 14.52
C PRO A 251 -6.40 -17.06 15.81
N GLY A 252 -7.35 -16.97 16.74
CA GLY A 252 -7.17 -16.28 18.03
C GLY A 252 -7.36 -14.76 17.99
N MET A 253 -7.50 -14.15 16.80
CA MET A 253 -7.67 -12.71 16.71
C MET A 253 -9.12 -12.25 16.94
N LEU A 254 -10.09 -12.89 16.29
CA LEU A 254 -11.52 -12.60 16.46
C LEU A 254 -12.13 -13.40 17.62
N ASP A 255 -11.68 -13.12 18.84
CA ASP A 255 -12.42 -13.52 20.04
C ASP A 255 -13.70 -12.67 20.22
N SER A 256 -14.54 -13.02 21.19
CA SER A 256 -15.80 -12.29 21.44
C SER A 256 -15.60 -10.80 21.70
N ALA A 257 -14.51 -10.40 22.37
CA ALA A 257 -14.27 -9.01 22.74
C ALA A 257 -13.80 -8.20 21.52
N MET A 258 -12.85 -8.74 20.75
CA MET A 258 -12.37 -8.12 19.51
C MET A 258 -13.49 -8.03 18.46
N SER A 259 -14.32 -9.07 18.37
CA SER A 259 -15.50 -9.09 17.51
C SER A 259 -16.48 -7.97 17.86
N GLU A 260 -16.77 -7.77 19.16
CA GLU A 260 -17.60 -6.66 19.62
C GLU A 260 -16.95 -5.30 19.29
N ALA A 261 -15.65 -5.17 19.50
CA ALA A 261 -14.91 -3.93 19.23
C ALA A 261 -14.96 -3.57 17.74
N LEU A 262 -14.73 -4.56 16.85
CA LEU A 262 -14.80 -4.37 15.41
C LEU A 262 -16.23 -4.04 14.97
N ALA A 263 -17.25 -4.74 15.46
CA ALA A 263 -18.65 -4.44 15.17
C ALA A 263 -19.00 -2.98 15.53
N ARG A 264 -18.59 -2.50 16.71
CA ARG A 264 -18.80 -1.10 17.12
C ARG A 264 -18.14 -0.10 16.17
N VAL A 265 -16.94 -0.39 15.68
CA VAL A 265 -16.23 0.46 14.71
C VAL A 265 -16.94 0.48 13.36
N LEU A 266 -17.39 -0.69 12.87
CA LEU A 266 -18.13 -0.81 11.62
C LEU A 266 -19.47 -0.08 11.68
N THR A 267 -20.25 -0.26 12.75
CA THR A 267 -21.50 0.48 12.97
C THR A 267 -21.26 1.99 12.97
N TYR A 268 -20.23 2.46 13.67
CA TYR A 268 -19.88 3.88 13.67
C TYR A 268 -19.57 4.40 12.26
N ALA A 269 -18.77 3.66 11.49
CA ALA A 269 -18.43 4.04 10.13
C ALA A 269 -19.68 4.14 9.25
N CYS A 270 -20.58 3.16 9.31
CA CYS A 270 -21.79 3.14 8.49
C CYS A 270 -22.83 4.19 8.88
N ASP A 271 -23.04 4.43 10.18
CA ASP A 271 -24.16 5.25 10.66
C ASP A 271 -23.79 6.72 10.85
N ARG A 272 -22.52 7.01 11.19
CA ARG A 272 -22.13 8.33 11.74
C ARG A 272 -20.98 8.99 11.04
N SER A 273 -20.19 8.26 10.25
CA SER A 273 -19.05 8.84 9.55
C SER A 273 -19.30 9.00 8.05
N GLN A 274 -18.78 10.10 7.52
CA GLN A 274 -18.64 10.33 6.08
C GLN A 274 -17.18 10.23 5.63
N ASN A 275 -16.23 10.25 6.58
CA ASN A 275 -14.79 10.31 6.30
C ASN A 275 -14.04 9.05 6.71
N LEU A 276 -14.73 8.04 7.26
CA LEU A 276 -14.13 6.75 7.58
C LEU A 276 -14.52 5.70 6.54
N ARG A 277 -13.53 4.97 6.03
CA ARG A 277 -13.68 3.81 5.14
C ARG A 277 -12.95 2.63 5.75
N ILE A 278 -13.59 1.46 5.70
CA ILE A 278 -13.04 0.25 6.31
C ILE A 278 -12.92 -0.84 5.25
N VAL A 279 -11.75 -1.46 5.18
CA VAL A 279 -11.48 -2.61 4.32
C VAL A 279 -11.06 -3.79 5.17
N LEU A 280 -11.78 -4.89 5.04
CA LEU A 280 -11.56 -6.15 5.77
C LEU A 280 -11.01 -7.19 4.78
N ILE A 281 -9.76 -7.60 4.95
CA ILE A 281 -9.09 -8.54 4.05
C ILE A 281 -8.95 -9.90 4.74
N ASP A 282 -9.19 -10.97 3.97
CA ASP A 282 -9.09 -12.36 4.44
C ASP A 282 -10.08 -12.66 5.58
N MET A 283 -11.28 -12.10 5.46
CA MET A 283 -12.42 -12.42 6.33
C MET A 283 -13.16 -13.63 5.78
N LYS A 284 -13.25 -14.69 6.57
CA LYS A 284 -13.94 -15.94 6.22
C LYS A 284 -15.45 -15.74 6.24
N PRO A 285 -16.21 -16.50 5.43
CA PRO A 285 -17.67 -16.46 5.42
C PRO A 285 -18.31 -16.66 6.80
N THR A 286 -17.71 -17.50 7.65
CA THR A 286 -18.19 -17.76 9.02
C THR A 286 -18.09 -16.53 9.92
N ASP A 287 -17.15 -15.63 9.64
CA ASP A 287 -16.90 -14.44 10.45
C ASP A 287 -17.76 -13.26 9.97
N LEU A 288 -18.35 -13.35 8.76
CA LEU A 288 -19.31 -12.38 8.22
C LEU A 288 -20.59 -12.28 9.06
N LEU A 289 -20.82 -13.20 10.00
CA LEU A 289 -21.87 -13.08 11.00
C LEU A 289 -21.78 -11.75 11.78
N LEU A 290 -20.57 -11.22 11.97
CA LEU A 290 -20.31 -9.91 12.57
C LEU A 290 -20.85 -8.73 11.74
N LEU A 291 -21.17 -8.96 10.47
CA LEU A 291 -21.66 -7.95 9.52
C LEU A 291 -23.16 -8.07 9.28
N GLN A 292 -23.89 -8.87 10.07
CA GLN A 292 -25.32 -9.10 9.86
C GLN A 292 -26.22 -7.97 10.36
N GLU A 293 -25.68 -6.98 11.07
CA GLU A 293 -26.42 -5.78 11.44
C GLU A 293 -26.97 -5.08 10.18
N PRO A 294 -28.29 -4.79 10.09
CA PRO A 294 -28.92 -4.29 8.88
C PRO A 294 -28.24 -3.06 8.28
N HIS A 295 -27.81 -2.13 9.12
CA HIS A 295 -27.16 -0.87 8.73
C HIS A 295 -25.77 -1.11 8.13
N ILE A 296 -25.04 -2.14 8.59
CA ILE A 296 -23.76 -2.53 8.01
C ILE A 296 -23.99 -3.17 6.64
N ARG A 297 -24.96 -4.09 6.54
CA ARG A 297 -25.27 -4.79 5.28
C ARG A 297 -25.62 -3.85 4.13
N LEU A 298 -26.36 -2.78 4.41
CA LEU A 298 -26.76 -1.79 3.40
C LEU A 298 -25.57 -0.98 2.84
N ARG A 299 -24.45 -0.91 3.57
CA ARG A 299 -23.25 -0.16 3.18
C ARG A 299 -22.03 -1.06 3.00
N LEU A 300 -22.26 -2.36 2.82
CA LEU A 300 -21.23 -3.38 2.65
C LEU A 300 -21.02 -3.70 1.17
N GLY A 301 -19.81 -3.47 0.69
CA GLY A 301 -19.31 -4.03 -0.56
C GLY A 301 -18.60 -5.36 -0.30
N GLN A 302 -18.63 -6.26 -1.28
CA GLN A 302 -17.88 -7.50 -1.24
C GLN A 302 -17.11 -7.69 -2.54
N ASP A 303 -15.84 -8.05 -2.41
CA ASP A 303 -14.99 -8.48 -3.50
C ASP A 303 -14.46 -9.88 -3.18
N THR A 304 -14.50 -10.77 -4.17
CA THR A 304 -13.90 -12.10 -4.06
C THR A 304 -12.74 -12.17 -5.02
N ALA A 305 -11.54 -12.14 -4.46
CA ALA A 305 -10.30 -12.26 -5.20
C ALA A 305 -10.18 -13.65 -5.82
N VAL A 306 -10.11 -13.67 -7.15
CA VAL A 306 -9.83 -14.86 -7.97
C VAL A 306 -8.48 -14.71 -8.65
N LEU A 307 -7.88 -15.84 -9.01
CA LEU A 307 -6.67 -15.82 -9.83
C LEU A 307 -7.04 -15.34 -11.25
N PRO A 308 -6.21 -14.49 -11.88
CA PRO A 308 -6.46 -14.05 -13.25
C PRO A 308 -6.54 -15.24 -14.21
N GLY A 309 -7.61 -15.27 -15.01
CA GLY A 309 -7.77 -16.20 -16.11
C GLY A 309 -7.02 -15.75 -17.36
N ARG A 310 -7.02 -16.62 -18.38
CA ARG A 310 -6.45 -16.34 -19.71
C ARG A 310 -7.03 -15.07 -20.33
N ASP A 311 -8.34 -14.90 -20.24
CA ASP A 311 -9.03 -13.75 -20.82
C ASP A 311 -8.70 -12.45 -20.10
N ASP A 312 -8.51 -12.49 -18.78
CA ASP A 312 -8.07 -11.34 -17.99
C ASP A 312 -6.68 -10.86 -18.45
N ILE A 313 -5.76 -11.80 -18.68
CA ILE A 313 -4.40 -11.51 -19.18
C ILE A 313 -4.47 -10.93 -20.59
N LYS A 314 -5.27 -11.51 -21.48
CA LYS A 314 -5.46 -11.00 -22.86
C LYS A 314 -6.03 -9.59 -22.85
N ALA A 315 -7.09 -9.34 -22.09
CA ALA A 315 -7.71 -8.02 -21.97
C ALA A 315 -6.70 -6.99 -21.43
N PHE A 316 -5.88 -7.40 -20.47
CA PHE A 316 -4.81 -6.56 -19.93
C PHE A 316 -3.74 -6.22 -20.97
N LEU A 317 -3.21 -7.20 -21.70
CA LEU A 317 -2.22 -6.98 -22.77
C LEU A 317 -2.78 -6.11 -23.90
N GLN A 318 -4.05 -6.31 -24.28
CA GLN A 318 -4.74 -5.46 -25.25
C GLN A 318 -4.82 -4.01 -24.77
N LYS A 319 -5.18 -3.78 -23.51
CA LYS A 319 -5.25 -2.43 -22.92
C LYS A 319 -3.89 -1.76 -22.91
N LEU A 320 -2.82 -2.50 -22.61
CA LEU A 320 -1.45 -2.00 -22.69
C LEU A 320 -1.04 -1.63 -24.11
N GLY A 321 -1.28 -2.51 -25.08
CA GLY A 321 -1.00 -2.23 -26.49
C GLY A 321 -1.74 -0.99 -26.99
N ALA A 322 -3.03 -0.87 -26.66
CA ALA A 322 -3.82 0.32 -27.01
C ALA A 322 -3.22 1.61 -26.42
N GLN A 323 -2.70 1.57 -25.19
CA GLN A 323 -2.05 2.71 -24.55
C GLN A 323 -0.69 3.05 -25.15
N SER A 324 0.08 2.06 -25.62
CA SER A 324 1.37 2.26 -26.29
C SER A 324 1.27 2.48 -27.80
N GLY A 325 0.05 2.53 -28.35
CA GLY A 325 -0.18 2.69 -29.78
C GLY A 325 0.16 1.44 -30.61
N GLN A 326 0.33 0.29 -29.97
CA GLN A 326 0.61 -0.99 -30.60
C GLN A 326 -0.62 -1.90 -30.58
N GLN A 327 -1.05 -2.34 -31.76
CA GLN A 327 -2.07 -3.40 -31.83
C GLN A 327 -1.37 -4.75 -31.92
N LEU A 328 -1.60 -5.60 -30.92
CA LEU A 328 -1.17 -7.00 -30.99
C LEU A 328 -2.15 -7.81 -31.84
N ALA A 329 -1.61 -8.65 -32.72
CA ALA A 329 -2.41 -9.62 -33.45
C ALA A 329 -3.09 -10.61 -32.46
N PRO A 330 -4.32 -11.07 -32.74
CA PRO A 330 -5.03 -12.00 -31.86
C PRO A 330 -4.22 -13.26 -31.49
N THR A 331 -3.48 -13.81 -32.45
CA THR A 331 -2.61 -14.98 -32.25
C THR A 331 -1.45 -14.70 -31.30
N ALA A 332 -0.80 -13.53 -31.41
CA ALA A 332 0.28 -13.14 -30.52
C ALA A 332 -0.21 -12.90 -29.08
N LEU A 333 -1.43 -12.39 -28.91
CA LEU A 333 -2.07 -12.26 -27.59
C LEU A 333 -2.36 -13.61 -26.95
N ASP A 334 -2.85 -14.57 -27.75
CA ASP A 334 -3.11 -15.93 -27.29
C ASP A 334 -1.82 -16.62 -26.83
N GLU A 335 -0.78 -16.58 -27.64
CA GLU A 335 0.54 -17.16 -27.31
C GLU A 335 1.15 -16.53 -26.06
N ALA A 336 1.08 -15.20 -25.94
CA ALA A 336 1.58 -14.48 -24.77
C ALA A 336 0.82 -14.86 -23.49
N ALA A 337 -0.51 -14.91 -23.55
CA ALA A 337 -1.33 -15.27 -22.39
C ALA A 337 -1.05 -16.71 -21.92
N ASP A 338 -0.89 -17.65 -22.86
CA ASP A 338 -0.56 -19.04 -22.56
C ASP A 338 0.84 -19.18 -21.95
N LYS A 339 1.82 -18.44 -22.45
CA LYS A 339 3.18 -18.39 -21.89
C LYS A 339 3.18 -17.84 -20.46
N ILE A 340 2.47 -16.74 -20.22
CA ILE A 340 2.32 -16.11 -18.89
C ILE A 340 1.71 -17.12 -17.90
N LEU A 341 0.60 -17.75 -18.26
CA LEU A 341 -0.06 -18.75 -17.40
C LEU A 341 0.85 -19.94 -17.10
N ALA A 342 1.58 -20.44 -18.10
CA ALA A 342 2.53 -21.54 -17.91
C ALA A 342 3.66 -21.17 -16.95
N ASP A 343 4.20 -19.96 -17.05
CA ASP A 343 5.26 -19.49 -16.14
C ASP A 343 4.73 -19.27 -14.73
N ILE A 344 3.51 -18.77 -14.59
CA ILE A 344 2.89 -18.62 -13.28
C ILE A 344 2.63 -19.98 -12.62
N ALA A 345 2.17 -20.97 -13.39
CA ALA A 345 1.95 -22.33 -12.89
C ALA A 345 3.25 -22.98 -12.34
N LYS A 346 4.42 -22.64 -12.91
CA LYS A 346 5.73 -23.11 -12.42
C LYS A 346 6.12 -22.50 -11.07
N VAL A 347 5.64 -21.30 -10.75
CA VAL A 347 6.02 -20.54 -9.54
C VAL A 347 4.99 -20.64 -8.42
N MET A 348 3.72 -20.93 -8.74
CA MET A 348 2.64 -21.12 -7.75
C MET A 348 2.89 -22.14 -6.62
N PRO A 349 3.68 -23.22 -6.78
CA PRO A 349 3.98 -24.15 -5.68
C PRO A 349 4.83 -23.53 -4.56
N GLN A 350 5.41 -22.34 -4.74
CA GLN A 350 6.30 -21.69 -3.78
C GLN A 350 5.54 -20.70 -2.87
N LYS A 351 5.94 -20.60 -1.60
CA LYS A 351 5.25 -19.81 -0.53
C LYS A 351 5.05 -18.31 -0.84
N ASP A 352 5.71 -17.77 -1.87
CA ASP A 352 5.68 -16.35 -2.27
C ASP A 352 4.93 -16.07 -3.61
N ALA A 353 4.05 -16.99 -4.02
CA ALA A 353 3.29 -16.97 -5.27
C ALA A 353 2.49 -15.71 -5.66
N PRO A 354 1.97 -14.84 -4.76
CA PRO A 354 1.11 -13.73 -5.18
C PRO A 354 1.82 -12.77 -6.14
N TYR A 355 3.11 -12.51 -5.91
CA TYR A 355 3.90 -11.56 -6.71
C TYR A 355 4.31 -12.13 -8.06
N ALA A 356 4.21 -13.45 -8.25
CA ALA A 356 4.55 -14.11 -9.50
C ALA A 356 3.61 -13.70 -10.63
N TYR A 357 2.30 -13.61 -10.39
CA TYR A 357 1.31 -13.20 -11.40
C TYR A 357 1.60 -11.80 -11.95
N SER A 358 1.72 -10.80 -11.07
CA SER A 358 1.96 -9.41 -11.49
C SER A 358 3.35 -9.22 -12.12
N THR A 359 4.37 -9.87 -11.57
CA THR A 359 5.76 -9.73 -12.04
C THR A 359 5.98 -10.43 -13.38
N LEU A 360 5.49 -11.67 -13.54
CA LEU A 360 5.63 -12.42 -14.78
C LEU A 360 4.82 -11.79 -15.90
N THR A 361 3.58 -11.35 -15.63
CA THR A 361 2.78 -10.66 -16.66
C THR A 361 3.44 -9.35 -17.09
N TRP A 362 4.04 -8.60 -16.16
CA TRP A 362 4.78 -7.37 -16.49
C TRP A 362 6.03 -7.65 -17.33
N LEU A 363 6.81 -8.70 -16.97
CA LEU A 363 7.98 -9.13 -17.74
C LEU A 363 7.61 -9.50 -19.18
N HIS A 364 6.55 -10.29 -19.37
CA HIS A 364 6.09 -10.67 -20.71
C HIS A 364 5.54 -9.47 -21.50
N ALA A 365 4.85 -8.53 -20.86
CA ALA A 365 4.42 -7.29 -21.52
C ALA A 365 5.61 -6.44 -22.02
N HIS A 366 6.73 -6.43 -21.28
CA HIS A 366 7.98 -5.79 -21.70
C HIS A 366 8.66 -6.54 -22.86
N GLU A 367 8.65 -7.88 -22.85
CA GLU A 367 9.15 -8.70 -23.98
C GLU A 367 8.36 -8.43 -25.27
N LEU A 368 7.08 -8.10 -25.14
CA LEU A 368 6.19 -7.76 -26.25
C LEU A 368 6.27 -6.28 -26.67
N HIS A 369 7.17 -5.49 -26.06
CA HIS A 369 7.34 -4.05 -26.32
C HIS A 369 6.09 -3.20 -26.08
N LEU A 370 5.17 -3.67 -25.23
CA LEU A 370 3.94 -2.96 -24.89
C LEU A 370 4.12 -1.87 -23.85
N ILE A 371 5.25 -1.91 -23.12
CA ILE A 371 5.62 -1.02 -22.01
C ILE A 371 7.07 -0.58 -22.20
#